data_AF-A0A9D5FTQ0-F1
#
_entry.id   AF-A0A9D5FTQ0-F1
#
_cell.length_a   1.000
_cell.length_b   1.000
_cell.length_c   1.000
_cell.angle_alpha   90.00
_cell.angle_beta   90.00
_cell.angle_gamma   90.00
#
_symmetry.space_group_name_H-M   'P 1'
#
loop_
_entity.id
_entity.type
_entity.pdbx_description
1 polymer ?
#
loop_
_entity_poly.entity_id
_entity_poly.type
_entity_poly.pdbx_seq_one_letter_code
_entity_poly.pdbx_strand_id
1 'polypeptide(L)'
;MMTLTPAEDKMVRRIRKTVREWPRARWVLLIVAIGGIAVYLRLWKQMYDLIEGVSLGVAGYTLIVPFFVFAPAMCGWLLGFVLSQWRGDPIRTLLLRLIDESNKK
;
A
#
# COMPACT_ATOMS: atom_id res chain seq x y z
N MET A 1 1.64 -22.30 30.93
CA MET A 1 0.33 -21.76 30.50
C MET A 1 0.24 -20.25 30.66
N MET A 2 0.47 -19.51 29.57
CA MET A 2 0.23 -18.07 29.52
C MET A 2 -1.27 -17.84 29.27
N THR A 3 -2.03 -17.45 30.29
CA THR A 3 -3.46 -17.12 30.13
C THR A 3 -3.60 -15.74 29.52
N LEU A 4 -3.64 -15.67 28.19
CA LEU A 4 -3.98 -14.44 27.49
C LEU A 4 -5.40 -14.01 27.86
N THR A 5 -5.58 -12.73 28.12
CA THR A 5 -6.91 -12.15 28.28
C THR A 5 -7.71 -12.24 26.97
N PRO A 6 -9.05 -12.19 27.01
CA PRO A 6 -9.87 -12.20 25.80
C PRO A 6 -9.51 -11.07 24.81
N ALA A 7 -9.04 -9.93 25.32
CA ALA A 7 -8.58 -8.81 24.51
C ALA A 7 -7.26 -9.12 23.77
N GLU A 8 -6.30 -9.75 24.46
CA GLU A 8 -5.02 -10.15 23.88
C GLU A 8 -5.19 -11.27 22.86
N ASP A 9 -6.03 -12.26 23.10
CA ASP A 9 -6.32 -13.32 22.12
C ASP A 9 -6.93 -12.73 20.84
N LYS A 10 -7.84 -11.77 20.97
CA LYS A 10 -8.40 -11.05 19.81
C LYS A 10 -7.32 -10.29 19.02
N MET A 11 -6.35 -9.70 19.71
CA MET A 11 -5.24 -8.99 19.08
C MET A 11 -4.28 -9.95 18.36
N VAL A 12 -3.94 -11.09 18.98
CA VAL A 12 -3.12 -12.14 18.39
C VAL A 12 -3.77 -12.70 17.12
N ARG A 13 -5.08 -12.99 17.16
CA ARG A 13 -5.83 -13.45 15.98
C ARG A 13 -5.77 -12.44 14.83
N ARG A 14 -5.88 -11.14 15.12
CA ARG A 14 -5.73 -10.08 14.11
C ARG A 14 -4.33 -10.06 13.52
N ILE A 15 -3.29 -10.09 14.35
CA ILE A 15 -1.89 -10.11 13.90
C ILE A 15 -1.65 -11.34 13.01
N ARG A 16 -2.12 -12.52 13.42
CA ARG A 16 -2.01 -13.77 12.65
C ARG A 16 -2.71 -13.67 11.30
N LYS A 17 -3.91 -13.08 11.26
CA LYS A 17 -4.64 -12.82 10.00
C LYS A 17 -3.86 -11.88 9.08
N THR A 18 -3.37 -10.75 9.60
CA THR A 18 -2.57 -9.79 8.82
C THR A 18 -1.28 -10.41 8.27
N VAL A 19 -0.54 -11.17 9.08
CA VAL A 19 0.68 -11.86 8.62
C VAL A 19 0.37 -12.89 7.52
N ARG A 20 -0.75 -13.61 7.64
CA ARG A 20 -1.18 -14.59 6.64
C ARG A 20 -1.65 -13.94 5.33
N GLU A 21 -2.27 -12.78 5.40
CA GLU A 21 -2.81 -12.07 4.24
C GLU A 21 -1.76 -11.22 3.51
N TRP A 22 -0.71 -10.80 4.21
CA TRP A 22 0.36 -9.95 3.67
C TRP A 22 0.97 -10.45 2.35
N PRO A 23 1.27 -11.75 2.16
CA PRO A 23 1.83 -12.24 0.89
C PRO A 23 0.92 -12.04 -0.31
N ARG A 24 -0.41 -12.01 -0.12
CA ARG A 24 -1.38 -11.71 -1.18
C ARG A 24 -1.55 -10.20 -1.33
N ALA A 25 -1.70 -9.50 -0.21
CA ALA A 25 -1.88 -8.05 -0.20
C ALA A 25 -0.72 -7.31 -0.87
N ARG A 26 0.54 -7.74 -0.68
CA ARG A 26 1.72 -7.12 -1.32
C ARG A 26 1.67 -7.19 -2.86
N TRP A 27 1.19 -8.30 -3.43
CA TRP A 27 1.04 -8.43 -4.88
C TRP A 27 -0.08 -7.57 -5.42
N VAL A 28 -1.20 -7.50 -4.70
CA VAL A 28 -2.31 -6.60 -5.05
C VAL A 28 -1.84 -5.14 -5.01
N LEU A 29 -1.13 -4.74 -3.95
CA LEU A 29 -0.60 -3.38 -3.81
C LEU A 29 0.42 -3.04 -4.89
N LEU A 30 1.29 -3.98 -5.27
CA LEU A 30 2.19 -3.81 -6.42
C LEU A 30 1.43 -3.59 -7.72
N ILE A 31 0.46 -4.45 -8.02
CA ILE A 31 -0.32 -4.36 -9.25
C ILE A 31 -1.07 -3.02 -9.30
N VAL A 32 -1.65 -2.59 -8.16
CA VAL A 32 -2.31 -1.30 -8.05
C VAL A 32 -1.33 -0.15 -8.27
N ALA A 33 -0.13 -0.20 -7.70
CA ALA A 33 0.84 0.87 -7.85
C ALA A 33 1.42 0.94 -9.27
N ILE A 34 1.78 -0.20 -9.87
CA ILE A 34 2.27 -0.29 -11.26
C ILE A 34 1.16 0.11 -12.23
N GLY A 35 -0.06 -0.40 -12.03
CA GLY A 35 -1.23 -0.04 -12.84
C GLY A 35 -1.56 1.45 -12.72
N GLY A 36 -1.47 2.02 -11.51
CA GLY A 36 -1.64 3.45 -11.27
C GLY A 36 -0.62 4.29 -12.04
N ILE A 37 0.65 3.90 -12.06
CA ILE A 37 1.69 4.57 -12.84
C ILE A 37 1.40 4.46 -14.34
N ALA A 38 0.99 3.29 -14.84
CA ALA A 38 0.68 3.11 -16.26
C ALA A 38 -0.53 3.97 -16.70
N VAL A 39 -1.59 4.02 -15.89
CA VAL A 39 -2.75 4.88 -16.12
C VAL A 39 -2.34 6.36 -16.07
N TYR A 40 -1.53 6.74 -15.09
CA TYR A 40 -0.98 8.09 -14.98
C TYR A 40 -0.21 8.50 -16.24
N LEU A 41 0.71 7.68 -16.74
CA LEU A 41 1.48 7.96 -17.96
C LEU A 41 0.57 8.11 -19.20
N ARG A 42 -0.49 7.29 -19.29
CA ARG A 42 -1.47 7.39 -20.38
C ARG A 42 -2.28 8.69 -20.31
N LEU A 43 -2.74 9.06 -19.12
CA LEU A 43 -3.45 10.32 -18.89
C LEU A 43 -2.55 11.53 -19.13
N TRP A 44 -1.28 11.44 -18.73
CA TRP A 44 -0.27 12.47 -19.00
C TRP A 44 -0.13 12.71 -20.50
N LYS A 45 0.01 11.63 -21.29
CA LYS A 45 0.12 11.72 -22.75
C LYS A 45 -1.13 12.36 -23.37
N GLN A 46 -2.31 11.90 -22.98
CA GLN A 46 -3.57 12.48 -23.47
C GLN A 46 -3.70 13.97 -23.12
N MET A 47 -3.27 14.37 -21.93
CA MET A 47 -3.27 15.77 -21.51
C MET A 47 -2.27 16.60 -22.31
N TYR A 48 -1.07 16.07 -22.58
CA TYR A 48 -0.08 16.74 -23.42
C TYR A 48 -0.64 17.02 -24.82
N ASP A 49 -1.25 16.00 -25.45
CA ASP A 49 -1.88 16.12 -26.77
C ASP A 49 -3.06 17.12 -26.75
N LEU A 50 -3.83 17.16 -25.65
CA LEU A 50 -4.94 18.10 -25.45
C LEU A 50 -4.47 19.55 -25.21
N ILE A 51 -3.37 19.75 -24.50
CA ILE A 51 -2.77 21.07 -24.25
C ILE A 51 -2.17 21.64 -25.54
N GLU A 52 -1.60 20.79 -26.40
CA GLU A 52 -1.06 21.20 -27.69
C GLU A 52 -2.18 21.56 -28.69
N GLY A 53 -3.33 20.89 -28.62
CA GLY A 53 -4.47 21.11 -29.53
C GLY A 53 -5.54 22.10 -29.07
N VAL A 54 -5.64 22.39 -27.77
CA VAL A 54 -6.68 23.27 -27.20
C VAL A 54 -6.00 24.24 -26.24
N SER A 55 -6.28 25.54 -26.38
CA SER A 55 -5.91 26.55 -25.38
C SER A 55 -6.74 26.33 -24.11
N LEU A 56 -6.39 25.31 -23.33
CA LEU A 56 -6.96 25.04 -22.02
C LEU A 56 -6.70 26.28 -21.17
N GLY A 57 -7.77 27.03 -20.88
CA GLY A 57 -7.68 28.22 -20.04
C GLY A 57 -7.11 27.88 -18.66
N VAL A 58 -6.50 28.87 -18.01
CA VAL A 58 -5.77 28.77 -16.74
C VAL A 58 -6.55 28.00 -15.65
N ALA A 59 -7.88 28.07 -15.65
CA ALA A 59 -8.75 27.35 -14.70
C ALA A 59 -8.78 25.82 -14.90
N GLY A 60 -8.63 25.32 -16.13
CA GLY A 60 -8.49 23.89 -16.39
C GLY A 60 -7.14 23.36 -15.90
N TYR A 61 -6.09 24.18 -16.03
CA TYR A 61 -4.74 23.85 -15.60
C TYR A 61 -4.64 23.74 -14.07
N THR A 62 -5.25 24.66 -13.33
CA THR A 62 -5.18 24.68 -11.85
C THR A 62 -5.93 23.53 -11.17
N LEU A 63 -6.98 22.99 -11.77
CA LEU A 63 -7.70 21.82 -11.24
C LEU A 63 -6.94 20.51 -11.50
N ILE A 64 -6.21 20.45 -12.61
CA ILE A 64 -5.60 19.21 -13.11
C ILE A 64 -4.19 19.02 -12.54
N VAL A 65 -3.38 20.07 -12.48
CA VAL A 65 -1.99 20.03 -12.00
C VAL A 65 -1.82 19.40 -10.61
N PRO A 66 -2.66 19.70 -9.60
CA PRO A 66 -2.53 19.08 -8.27
C PRO A 66 -2.66 17.56 -8.36
N PHE A 67 -3.65 17.06 -9.11
CA PHE A 67 -3.88 15.62 -9.29
C PHE A 67 -2.67 14.94 -9.93
N PHE A 68 -2.03 15.65 -10.86
CA PHE A 68 -0.83 15.18 -11.54
C PHE A 68 0.43 15.17 -10.69
N VAL A 69 0.53 16.02 -9.66
CA VAL A 69 1.64 15.98 -8.69
C VAL A 69 1.38 14.93 -7.60
N PHE A 70 0.14 14.81 -7.13
CA PHE A 70 -0.21 13.91 -6.03
C PHE A 70 -0.26 12.43 -6.44
N ALA A 71 -0.75 12.11 -7.64
CA ALA A 71 -0.85 10.73 -8.11
C ALA A 71 0.50 9.98 -8.16
N PRO A 72 1.58 10.51 -8.75
CA PRO A 72 2.87 9.82 -8.80
C PRO A 72 3.54 9.77 -7.41
N ALA A 73 3.37 10.81 -6.58
CA ALA A 73 3.86 10.81 -5.21
C ALA A 73 3.19 9.69 -4.38
N MET A 74 1.87 9.53 -4.50
CA MET A 74 1.11 8.49 -3.82
C MET A 74 1.48 7.08 -4.32
N CYS A 75 1.62 6.89 -5.64
CA CYS A 75 2.06 5.61 -6.20
C CYS A 75 3.50 5.26 -5.80
N GLY A 76 4.39 6.24 -5.79
CA GLY A 76 5.77 6.08 -5.34
C GLY A 76 5.86 5.74 -3.85
N TRP A 77 5.04 6.40 -3.01
CA TRP A 77 4.95 6.07 -1.59
C TRP A 77 4.41 4.66 -1.35
N LEU A 78 3.37 4.25 -2.08
CA LEU A 78 2.84 2.88 -2.03
C LEU A 78 3.88 1.83 -2.45
N LEU A 79 4.63 2.08 -3.52
CA LEU A 79 5.73 1.20 -3.94
C LEU A 79 6.81 1.12 -2.85
N GLY A 80 7.26 2.27 -2.33
CA GLY A 80 8.25 2.32 -1.26
C GLY A 80 7.79 1.58 0.00
N PHE A 81 6.52 1.73 0.38
CA PHE A 81 5.92 1.01 1.49
C PHE A 81 5.92 -0.51 1.26
N VAL A 82 5.45 -0.96 0.09
CA VAL A 82 5.41 -2.40 -0.23
C VAL A 82 6.82 -3.00 -0.29
N LEU A 83 7.79 -2.29 -0.85
CA LEU A 83 9.18 -2.74 -0.95
C LEU A 83 9.88 -2.76 0.42
N SER A 84 9.65 -1.76 1.27
CA SER A 84 10.22 -1.73 2.63
C SER A 84 9.68 -2.85 3.52
N GLN A 85 8.42 -3.24 3.34
CA GLN A 85 7.77 -4.32 4.09
C GLN A 85 7.73 -5.64 3.30
N TRP A 86 8.57 -5.82 2.27
CA TRP A 86 8.45 -6.93 1.32
C TRP A 86 8.45 -8.33 1.96
N ARG A 87 9.28 -8.50 2.99
CA ARG A 87 9.42 -9.75 3.76
C ARG A 87 8.38 -9.90 4.88
N GLY A 88 7.52 -8.90 5.08
CA GLY A 88 6.61 -8.79 6.21
C GLY A 88 7.30 -8.24 7.46
N ASP A 89 6.49 -7.95 8.49
CA ASP A 89 6.96 -7.40 9.75
C ASP A 89 7.63 -8.50 10.61
N PRO A 90 8.96 -8.45 10.81
CA PRO A 90 9.69 -9.47 11.56
C PRO A 90 9.29 -9.46 13.04
N ILE A 91 8.93 -8.31 13.60
CA ILE A 91 8.54 -8.16 15.01
C ILE A 91 7.24 -8.93 15.27
N ARG A 92 6.25 -8.77 14.39
CA ARG A 92 4.98 -9.51 14.48
C ARG A 92 5.18 -11.02 14.37
N THR A 93 6.09 -11.45 13.50
CA THR A 93 6.40 -12.87 13.31
C THR A 93 7.09 -13.45 14.56
N LEU A 94 8.01 -12.70 15.17
CA LEU A 94 8.70 -13.08 16.39
C LEU A 94 7.76 -13.13 17.60
N LEU A 95 6.87 -12.13 17.74
CA LEU A 95 5.82 -12.12 18.77
C LEU A 95 4.89 -13.33 18.68
N LEU A 96 4.45 -13.69 17.47
CA LEU A 96 3.62 -14.88 17.28
C LEU A 96 4.36 -16.17 17.69
N ARG A 97 5.65 -16.29 17.34
CA ARG A 97 6.47 -17.45 17.75
C ARG A 97 6.67 -17.54 19.25
N LEU A 98 6.95 -16.43 19.92
CA LEU A 98 7.10 -16.38 21.37
C LEU A 98 5.82 -16.80 22.10
N ILE A 99 4.65 -16.37 21.61
CA ILE A 99 3.35 -16.77 22.14
C ILE A 99 3.08 -18.26 21.88
N ASP A 100 3.42 -18.77 20.69
CA ASP A 100 3.24 -20.19 20.38
C ASP A 100 4.18 -21.08 21.22
N GLU A 101 5.40 -20.64 21.52
CA GLU A 101 6.35 -21.33 22.39
C GLU A 101 5.94 -21.29 23.87
N SER A 102 5.42 -20.16 24.36
CA SER A 102 4.93 -20.06 25.75
C SER A 102 3.68 -20.90 26.01
N ASN A 103 2.87 -21.15 24.98
CA ASN A 103 1.68 -22.00 25.06
C ASN A 103 1.97 -23.51 24.95
N LYS A 104 3.13 -23.90 24.40
CA LYS A 104 3.56 -25.31 24.34
C LYS A 104 4.19 -25.82 25.65
N LYS A 105 4.51 -24.92 26.58
CA LYS A 105 5.03 -25.23 27.93
C LYS A 105 3.93 -25.14 28.99
#